data_AF-A0A1A8AQX5-F1
#
_entry.id   AF-A0A1A8AQX5-F1
#
_cell.length_a   1.000
_cell.length_b   1.000
_cell.length_c   1.000
_cell.angle_alpha   90.00
_cell.angle_beta   90.00
_cell.angle_gamma   90.00
#
_symmetry.space_group_name_H-M   'P 1'
#
loop_
_entity.id
_entity.type
_entity.pdbx_description
1 polymer ?
#
loop_
_entity_poly.entity_id
_entity_poly.type
_entity_poly.pdbx_seq_one_letter_code
_entity_poly.pdbx_strand_id
1 'polypeptide(L)'
;CKLLNITPDPIDWNTANVQKWLLWTEHLYRLPHAGKAFQELTGKDLCAMSEEEFRQRSPLCGDTLHAHLDIWKSAAWMKERCSVIDTKAAGGEELWSEADSSCSGQPIHLWQFLRELLLKPHNYGRCIRWLNKEKGIFKIEDSAHVARLWGLRKNRPAMNYDKLSRSIRQYYKKGIIRKPDVSQRLVYQFVHPV
;
A
#
# COMPACT_ATOMS: atom_id res chain seq x y z
N CYS A 1 -9.39 9.35 -12.15
CA CYS A 1 -10.32 8.35 -11.55
C CYS A 1 -11.75 8.63 -12.03
N LYS A 2 -12.41 7.68 -12.72
CA LYS A 2 -13.79 7.88 -13.26
C LYS A 2 -14.82 8.20 -12.18
N LEU A 3 -14.58 7.77 -10.93
CA LEU A 3 -15.49 7.96 -9.80
C LEU A 3 -15.54 9.41 -9.28
N LEU A 4 -14.41 10.13 -9.34
CA LEU A 4 -14.30 11.51 -8.82
C LEU A 4 -14.17 12.56 -9.92
N ASN A 5 -14.11 12.12 -11.18
CA ASN A 5 -13.82 12.95 -12.35
C ASN A 5 -12.57 13.83 -12.15
N ILE A 6 -11.53 13.28 -11.51
CA ILE A 6 -10.21 13.91 -11.33
C ILE A 6 -9.16 13.20 -12.18
N THR A 7 -8.10 13.89 -12.58
CA THR A 7 -7.02 13.30 -13.38
C THR A 7 -6.35 12.15 -12.60
N PRO A 8 -5.81 11.12 -13.27
CA PRO A 8 -5.17 10.00 -12.61
C PRO A 8 -3.95 10.43 -11.80
N ASP A 9 -3.08 11.26 -12.39
CA ASP A 9 -1.86 11.76 -11.76
C ASP A 9 -2.19 12.93 -10.81
N PRO A 10 -1.88 12.80 -9.51
CA PRO A 10 -2.04 13.88 -8.56
C PRO A 10 -1.22 15.12 -8.87
N ILE A 11 -0.12 15.05 -9.63
CA ILE A 11 0.68 16.23 -9.99
C ILE A 11 -0.11 17.22 -10.87
N ASP A 12 -1.12 16.73 -11.59
CA ASP A 12 -1.97 17.53 -12.49
C ASP A 12 -3.23 18.06 -11.80
N TRP A 13 -3.37 17.87 -10.48
CA TRP A 13 -4.55 18.34 -9.77
C TRP A 13 -4.53 19.86 -9.60
N ASN A 14 -5.62 20.51 -10.01
CA ASN A 14 -5.93 21.85 -9.52
C ASN A 14 -6.49 21.79 -8.09
N THR A 15 -6.64 22.95 -7.46
CA THR A 15 -7.18 23.07 -6.09
C THR A 15 -8.55 22.40 -5.92
N ALA A 16 -9.42 22.46 -6.93
CA ALA A 16 -10.72 21.79 -6.89
C ALA A 16 -10.61 20.25 -6.90
N ASN A 17 -9.68 19.69 -7.67
CA ASN A 17 -9.42 18.24 -7.70
C ASN A 17 -8.84 17.76 -6.38
N VAL A 18 -7.97 18.55 -5.77
CA VAL A 18 -7.44 18.32 -4.42
C VAL A 18 -8.57 18.24 -3.39
N GLN A 19 -9.50 19.20 -3.42
CA GLN A 19 -10.63 19.20 -2.48
C GLN A 19 -11.55 17.98 -2.68
N LYS A 20 -11.80 17.57 -3.93
CA LYS A 20 -12.54 16.33 -4.22
C LYS A 20 -11.84 15.09 -3.67
N TRP A 21 -10.51 15.01 -3.83
CA TRP A 21 -9.72 13.91 -3.30
C TRP A 21 -9.74 13.89 -1.77
N LEU A 22 -9.57 15.04 -1.11
CA LEU A 22 -9.62 15.15 0.35
C LEU A 22 -10.98 14.70 0.90
N LEU A 23 -12.08 15.26 0.37
CA LEU A 23 -13.44 14.89 0.76
C LEU A 23 -13.70 13.38 0.62
N TRP A 24 -13.28 12.81 -0.50
CA TRP A 24 -13.43 11.37 -0.73
C TRP A 24 -12.59 10.54 0.24
N THR A 25 -11.36 10.95 0.49
CA THR A 25 -10.42 10.28 1.41
C THR A 25 -10.93 10.35 2.84
N GLU A 26 -11.43 11.51 3.26
CA GLU A 26 -12.07 11.71 4.55
C GLU A 26 -13.29 10.81 4.73
N HIS A 27 -14.16 10.72 3.72
CA HIS A 27 -15.31 9.83 3.78
C HIS A 27 -14.91 8.35 3.82
N LEU A 28 -13.94 7.95 2.98
CA LEU A 28 -13.46 6.58 2.86
C LEU A 28 -12.90 6.05 4.18
N TYR A 29 -12.18 6.88 4.93
CA TYR A 29 -11.56 6.50 6.19
C TYR A 29 -12.25 7.05 7.43
N ARG A 30 -13.40 7.74 7.26
CA ARG A 30 -14.14 8.42 8.34
C ARG A 30 -13.25 9.39 9.13
N LEU A 31 -12.46 10.19 8.44
CA LEU A 31 -11.53 11.14 9.05
C LEU A 31 -12.26 12.45 9.42
N PRO A 32 -11.72 13.22 10.39
CA PRO A 32 -12.14 14.59 10.62
C PRO A 32 -11.96 15.45 9.37
N HIS A 33 -12.84 16.44 9.20
CA HIS A 33 -12.83 17.33 8.04
C HIS A 33 -11.62 18.26 8.08
N ALA A 34 -10.68 18.08 7.15
CA ALA A 34 -9.41 18.79 7.07
C ALA A 34 -9.33 19.73 5.85
N GLY A 35 -10.36 19.79 5.01
CA GLY A 35 -10.37 20.54 3.73
C GLY A 35 -9.82 21.98 3.81
N LYS A 36 -10.15 22.72 4.87
CA LYS A 36 -9.65 24.11 5.08
C LYS A 36 -8.12 24.20 5.17
N ALA A 37 -7.46 23.20 5.76
CA ALA A 37 -6.01 23.21 5.93
C ALA A 37 -5.25 23.00 4.61
N PHE A 38 -5.94 22.58 3.54
CA PHE A 38 -5.37 22.26 2.23
C PHE A 38 -6.06 23.04 1.08
N GLN A 39 -6.86 24.08 1.38
CA GLN A 39 -7.76 24.71 0.39
C GLN A 39 -7.03 25.33 -0.81
N GLU A 40 -5.86 25.94 -0.59
CA GLU A 40 -5.09 26.66 -1.61
C GLU A 40 -4.04 25.78 -2.30
N LEU A 41 -3.98 24.49 -1.98
CA LEU A 41 -2.91 23.62 -2.48
C LEU A 41 -3.31 23.00 -3.81
N THR A 42 -2.38 23.07 -4.76
CA THR A 42 -2.45 22.29 -5.99
C THR A 42 -1.90 20.89 -5.76
N GLY A 43 -2.12 20.03 -6.74
CA GLY A 43 -1.55 18.69 -6.80
C GLY A 43 -0.03 18.67 -6.71
N LYS A 44 0.65 19.65 -7.32
CA LYS A 44 2.10 19.82 -7.25
C LYS A 44 2.56 20.09 -5.83
N ASP A 45 1.89 21.01 -5.15
CA ASP A 45 2.21 21.38 -3.76
C ASP A 45 2.02 20.18 -2.83
N LEU A 46 0.89 19.49 -2.97
CA LEU A 46 0.59 18.27 -2.22
C LEU A 46 1.61 17.15 -2.45
N CYS A 47 2.04 16.96 -3.69
CA CYS A 47 3.01 15.92 -4.03
C CYS A 47 4.43 16.22 -3.55
N ALA A 48 4.76 17.50 -3.36
CA ALA A 48 6.05 17.98 -2.88
C ALA A 48 6.13 18.00 -1.34
N MET A 49 5.00 18.06 -0.66
CA MET A 49 4.94 18.03 0.80
C MET A 49 5.39 16.68 1.38
N SER A 50 6.19 16.78 2.45
CA SER A 50 6.55 15.68 3.34
C SER A 50 5.39 15.25 4.23
N GLU A 51 5.48 14.05 4.80
CA GLU A 51 4.50 13.54 5.74
C GLU A 51 4.35 14.45 6.98
N GLU A 52 5.46 15.03 7.45
CA GLU A 52 5.45 15.91 8.62
C GLU A 52 4.64 17.19 8.37
N GLU A 53 4.75 17.79 7.19
CA GLU A 53 3.97 18.97 6.81
C GLU A 53 2.47 18.65 6.70
N PHE A 54 2.12 17.44 6.24
CA PHE A 54 0.73 16.97 6.31
C PHE A 54 0.23 16.85 7.74
N ARG A 55 1.03 16.29 8.65
CA ARG A 55 0.68 16.18 10.08
C ARG A 55 0.59 17.55 10.76
N GLN A 56 1.44 18.51 10.39
CA GLN A 56 1.35 19.88 10.92
C GLN A 56 0.05 20.57 10.49
N ARG A 57 -0.38 20.38 9.25
CA ARG A 57 -1.65 20.93 8.73
C ARG A 57 -2.87 20.21 9.29
N SER A 58 -2.79 18.90 9.51
CA SER A 58 -3.84 18.11 10.14
C SER A 58 -3.25 17.05 11.08
N PRO A 59 -3.11 17.35 12.39
CA PRO A 59 -2.51 16.43 13.35
C PRO A 59 -3.30 15.13 13.53
N LEU A 60 -4.61 15.15 13.26
CA LEU A 60 -5.51 14.03 13.47
C LEU A 60 -5.53 13.03 12.31
N CYS A 61 -5.21 13.46 11.09
CA CYS A 61 -5.34 12.61 9.91
C CYS A 61 -4.32 12.85 8.79
N GLY A 62 -3.36 13.75 8.98
CA GLY A 62 -2.36 14.12 7.97
C GLY A 62 -1.48 12.96 7.52
N ASP A 63 -1.10 12.07 8.44
CA ASP A 63 -0.36 10.83 8.14
C ASP A 63 -1.14 9.91 7.20
N THR A 64 -2.44 9.77 7.41
CA THR A 64 -3.34 8.95 6.61
C THR A 64 -3.57 9.58 5.24
N LEU A 65 -3.71 10.91 5.17
CA LEU A 65 -3.84 11.64 3.91
C LEU A 65 -2.57 11.51 3.06
N HIS A 66 -1.39 11.71 3.65
CA HIS A 66 -0.10 11.60 2.96
C HIS A 66 0.13 10.17 2.45
N ALA A 67 -0.06 9.16 3.31
CA ALA A 67 0.06 7.76 2.91
C ALA A 67 -0.92 7.40 1.78
N HIS A 68 -2.12 7.97 1.80
CA HIS A 68 -3.10 7.74 0.74
C HIS A 68 -2.71 8.42 -0.58
N LEU A 69 -2.15 9.62 -0.53
CA LEU A 69 -1.63 10.32 -1.70
C LEU A 69 -0.48 9.54 -2.35
N ASP A 70 0.44 8.99 -1.56
CA ASP A 70 1.55 8.18 -2.07
C ASP A 70 1.09 6.89 -2.77
N ILE A 71 0.05 6.26 -2.22
CA ILE A 71 -0.60 5.11 -2.86
C ILE A 71 -1.24 5.55 -4.18
N TRP A 72 -1.88 6.71 -4.20
CA TRP A 72 -2.51 7.25 -5.40
C TRP A 72 -1.50 7.55 -6.50
N LYS A 73 -0.41 8.24 -6.17
CA LYS A 73 0.71 8.52 -7.10
C LYS A 73 1.26 7.24 -7.70
N SER A 74 1.49 6.24 -6.85
CA SER A 74 1.97 4.91 -7.26
C SER A 74 0.98 4.19 -8.20
N ALA A 75 -0.34 4.38 -8.01
CA ALA A 75 -1.37 3.79 -8.86
C ALA A 75 -1.56 4.54 -10.19
N ALA A 76 -1.36 5.86 -10.21
CA ALA A 76 -1.45 6.71 -11.40
C ALA A 76 -0.40 6.32 -12.44
N TRP A 77 0.87 6.15 -12.01
CA TRP A 77 1.97 5.72 -12.88
C TRP A 77 1.80 4.29 -13.44
N MET A 78 1.02 3.42 -12.80
CA MET A 78 0.75 2.09 -13.36
C MET A 78 -0.24 2.13 -14.53
N LYS A 79 -1.04 3.19 -14.68
CA LYS A 79 -2.07 3.28 -15.73
C LYS A 79 -1.52 3.73 -17.09
N GLU A 80 -0.43 4.50 -17.11
CA GLU A 80 0.30 4.89 -18.33
C GLU A 80 0.87 3.68 -19.10
N ARG A 81 1.11 2.57 -18.41
CA ARG A 81 1.77 1.37 -18.96
C ARG A 81 0.81 0.31 -19.51
N CYS A 82 -0.50 0.51 -19.40
CA CYS A 82 -1.51 -0.50 -19.71
C CYS A 82 -2.21 -0.31 -21.06
N SER A 83 -1.88 0.74 -21.84
CA SER A 83 -2.54 1.02 -23.12
C SER A 83 -1.92 0.32 -24.34
N VAL A 84 -0.78 -0.37 -24.20
CA VAL A 84 0.00 -0.86 -25.37
C VAL A 84 0.06 -2.39 -25.50
N ILE A 85 -0.32 -3.17 -24.48
CA ILE A 85 -0.05 -4.62 -24.48
C ILE A 85 -1.36 -5.39 -24.41
N ASP A 86 -2.05 -5.47 -25.54
CA ASP A 86 -3.16 -6.41 -25.74
C ASP A 86 -2.95 -7.15 -27.07
N THR A 87 -1.94 -8.03 -27.13
CA THR A 87 -1.92 -9.12 -28.12
C THR A 87 -1.01 -10.28 -27.69
N LYS A 88 -1.62 -11.43 -27.37
CA LYS A 88 -1.07 -12.83 -27.39
C LYS A 88 0.08 -13.14 -26.40
N ALA A 89 0.26 -14.33 -25.81
CA ALA A 89 -0.32 -15.68 -25.85
C ALA A 89 0.11 -16.38 -24.52
N ALA A 90 -0.77 -17.14 -23.86
CA ALA A 90 -0.78 -18.61 -23.78
C ALA A 90 0.51 -19.33 -23.29
N GLY A 91 0.39 -20.01 -22.13
CA GLY A 91 1.01 -21.31 -21.83
C GLY A 91 2.42 -21.33 -21.22
N GLY A 92 2.59 -22.12 -20.15
CA GLY A 92 3.91 -22.59 -19.69
C GLY A 92 4.09 -22.56 -18.17
N GLU A 93 4.17 -23.74 -17.56
CA GLU A 93 4.54 -23.99 -16.17
C GLU A 93 6.07 -23.92 -16.03
N GLU A 94 6.63 -23.19 -15.05
CA GLU A 94 7.98 -23.41 -14.49
C GLU A 94 8.24 -22.44 -13.31
N LEU A 95 8.50 -22.98 -12.12
CA LEU A 95 9.81 -23.06 -11.46
C LEU A 95 10.33 -21.70 -10.97
N TRP A 96 10.41 -21.55 -9.64
CA TRP A 96 10.79 -20.32 -8.96
C TRP A 96 12.26 -19.95 -9.23
N SER A 97 12.47 -18.97 -10.11
CA SER A 97 13.74 -18.25 -10.20
C SER A 97 13.68 -17.00 -9.32
N GLU A 98 14.55 -16.97 -8.31
CA GLU A 98 14.95 -15.78 -7.59
C GLU A 98 15.92 -14.97 -8.46
N ALA A 99 15.58 -13.72 -8.78
CA ALA A 99 16.48 -12.58 -8.94
C ALA A 99 15.65 -11.34 -9.31
N ASP A 100 16.13 -10.18 -8.85
CA ASP A 100 15.54 -8.85 -8.98
C ASP A 100 14.82 -8.57 -10.30
N SER A 101 13.61 -8.00 -10.19
CA SER A 101 13.08 -7.10 -11.21
C SER A 101 11.95 -6.27 -10.62
N SER A 102 12.34 -5.08 -10.15
CA SER A 102 11.58 -3.87 -10.43
C SER A 102 11.00 -3.96 -11.84
N CYS A 103 9.68 -3.80 -11.98
CA CYS A 103 8.93 -3.77 -13.24
C CYS A 103 8.67 -5.11 -13.95
N SER A 104 7.65 -5.85 -13.50
CA SER A 104 6.84 -6.68 -14.42
C SER A 104 5.36 -6.53 -14.05
N GLY A 105 4.49 -6.39 -15.05
CA GLY A 105 3.04 -6.14 -14.91
C GLY A 105 2.22 -7.27 -14.28
N GLN A 106 2.81 -8.07 -13.40
CA GLN A 106 2.15 -9.14 -12.67
C GLN A 106 1.38 -8.57 -11.47
N PRO A 107 0.17 -9.08 -11.16
CA PRO A 107 -0.57 -8.67 -9.98
C PRO A 107 0.24 -8.93 -8.72
N ILE A 108 0.59 -7.87 -7.97
CA ILE A 108 1.33 -8.01 -6.71
C ILE A 108 0.66 -9.01 -5.77
N HIS A 109 1.47 -9.91 -5.20
CA HIS A 109 1.05 -10.85 -4.18
C HIS A 109 1.18 -10.27 -2.77
N LEU A 110 0.40 -10.80 -1.82
CA LEU A 110 0.41 -10.29 -0.44
C LEU A 110 1.80 -10.39 0.20
N TRP A 111 2.54 -11.46 -0.03
CA TRP A 111 3.88 -11.63 0.55
C TRP A 111 4.88 -10.57 0.05
N GLN A 112 4.81 -10.21 -1.24
CA GLN A 112 5.63 -9.14 -1.84
C GLN A 112 5.27 -7.79 -1.25
N PHE A 113 3.98 -7.53 -1.07
CA PHE A 113 3.49 -6.32 -0.42
C PHE A 113 3.96 -6.19 1.04
N LEU A 114 3.85 -7.25 1.84
CA LEU A 114 4.33 -7.25 3.22
C LEU A 114 5.85 -6.98 3.29
N ARG A 115 6.61 -7.58 2.37
CA ARG A 115 8.05 -7.33 2.21
C ARG A 115 8.34 -5.87 1.87
N GLU A 116 7.61 -5.29 0.93
CA GLU A 116 7.76 -3.88 0.54
C GLU A 116 7.56 -2.92 1.73
N LEU A 117 6.55 -3.17 2.57
CA LEU A 117 6.34 -2.37 3.78
C LEU A 117 7.53 -2.49 4.74
N LEU A 118 8.03 -3.71 4.92
CA LEU A 118 9.17 -4.01 5.79
C LEU A 118 10.50 -3.41 5.31
N LEU A 119 10.62 -3.08 4.02
CA LEU A 119 11.78 -2.38 3.45
C LEU A 119 11.74 -0.86 3.66
N LYS A 120 10.60 -0.30 4.09
CA LYS A 120 10.42 1.14 4.34
C LYS A 120 10.01 1.40 5.81
N PRO A 121 10.87 1.07 6.78
CA PRO A 121 10.53 1.15 8.21
C PRO A 121 10.26 2.58 8.70
N HIS A 122 10.79 3.61 8.05
CA HIS A 122 10.50 5.01 8.36
C HIS A 122 9.01 5.34 8.13
N ASN A 123 8.39 4.78 7.08
CA ASN A 123 6.98 4.99 6.76
C ASN A 123 6.04 4.00 7.46
N TYR A 124 6.46 2.74 7.62
CA TYR A 124 5.56 1.65 8.03
C TYR A 124 5.94 0.94 9.33
N GLY A 125 7.03 1.34 10.00
CA GLY A 125 7.53 0.66 11.20
C GLY A 125 6.54 0.59 12.37
N ARG A 126 5.54 1.49 12.41
CA ARG A 126 4.45 1.47 13.39
C ARG A 126 3.40 0.40 13.14
N CYS A 127 3.24 -0.07 11.89
CA CYS A 127 2.21 -1.06 11.54
C CYS A 127 2.80 -2.44 11.21
N ILE A 128 4.05 -2.52 10.73
CA ILE A 128 4.75 -3.77 10.47
C ILE A 128 6.26 -3.56 10.59
N ARG A 129 6.96 -4.50 11.24
CA ARG A 129 8.42 -4.40 11.45
C ARG A 129 9.10 -5.75 11.57
N TRP A 130 10.39 -5.78 11.30
CA TRP A 130 11.24 -6.93 11.61
C TRP A 130 11.37 -7.10 13.13
N LEU A 131 11.23 -8.34 13.59
CA LEU A 131 11.71 -8.78 14.91
C LEU A 131 13.11 -9.37 14.80
N ASN A 132 13.37 -10.09 13.70
CA ASN A 132 14.68 -10.59 13.34
C ASN A 132 14.76 -10.65 11.81
N LYS A 133 15.49 -9.71 11.20
CA LYS A 133 15.59 -9.60 9.74
C LYS A 133 16.31 -10.80 9.12
N GLU A 134 17.41 -11.25 9.73
CA GLU A 134 18.21 -12.37 9.25
C GLU A 134 17.41 -13.68 9.18
N LYS A 135 16.55 -13.93 10.18
CA LYS A 135 15.66 -15.09 10.21
C LYS A 135 14.35 -14.87 9.45
N GLY A 136 14.13 -13.70 8.85
CA GLY A 136 12.89 -13.35 8.17
C GLY A 136 11.68 -13.25 9.11
N ILE A 137 11.87 -13.02 10.41
CA ILE A 137 10.78 -12.93 11.40
C ILE A 137 10.29 -11.49 11.51
N PHE A 138 9.01 -11.29 11.26
CA PHE A 138 8.36 -9.99 11.33
C PHE A 138 7.08 -10.04 12.15
N LYS A 139 6.68 -8.87 12.65
CA LYS A 139 5.44 -8.67 13.39
C LYS A 139 4.59 -7.61 12.71
N ILE A 140 3.30 -7.91 12.60
CA ILE A 140 2.28 -6.92 12.28
C ILE A 140 1.85 -6.29 13.60
N GLU A 141 2.20 -5.03 13.81
CA GLU A 141 1.85 -4.27 15.03
C GLU A 141 0.43 -3.69 14.93
N ASP A 142 0.07 -3.14 13.76
CA ASP A 142 -1.28 -2.65 13.48
C ASP A 142 -1.92 -3.45 12.34
N SER A 143 -2.65 -4.48 12.75
CA SER A 143 -3.31 -5.42 11.83
C SER A 143 -4.39 -4.77 10.96
N ALA A 144 -5.10 -3.76 11.48
CA ALA A 144 -6.14 -3.06 10.75
C ALA A 144 -5.52 -2.16 9.67
N HIS A 145 -4.47 -1.43 10.03
CA HIS A 145 -3.75 -0.56 9.09
C HIS A 145 -3.09 -1.37 7.96
N VAL A 146 -2.39 -2.47 8.26
CA VAL A 146 -1.80 -3.33 7.21
C VAL A 146 -2.88 -3.88 6.27
N ALA A 147 -4.03 -4.31 6.81
CA ALA A 147 -5.14 -4.79 5.97
C ALA A 147 -5.74 -3.70 5.09
N ARG A 148 -5.86 -2.47 5.61
CA ARG A 148 -6.31 -1.31 4.86
C ARG A 148 -5.37 -0.99 3.70
N LEU A 149 -4.06 -0.92 3.97
CA LEU A 149 -3.04 -0.69 2.93
C LEU A 149 -3.08 -1.76 1.84
N TRP A 150 -3.28 -3.03 2.23
CA TRP A 150 -3.44 -4.11 1.26
C TRP A 150 -4.74 -3.98 0.44
N GLY A 151 -5.85 -3.61 1.09
CA GLY A 151 -7.12 -3.31 0.44
C GLY A 151 -6.97 -2.24 -0.63
N LEU A 152 -6.27 -1.15 -0.30
CA LEU A 152 -5.97 -0.08 -1.25
C LEU A 152 -5.12 -0.57 -2.41
N ARG A 153 -4.04 -1.32 -2.12
CA ARG A 153 -3.13 -1.87 -3.13
C ARG A 153 -3.84 -2.75 -4.17
N LYS A 154 -4.90 -3.46 -3.78
CA LYS A 154 -5.67 -4.37 -4.65
C LYS A 154 -7.05 -3.84 -5.04
N ASN A 155 -7.37 -2.59 -4.71
CA ASN A 155 -8.70 -1.99 -4.88
C ASN A 155 -9.85 -2.87 -4.30
N ARG A 156 -9.67 -3.31 -3.05
CA ARG A 156 -10.63 -4.12 -2.27
C ARG A 156 -11.01 -3.35 -1.00
N PRO A 157 -12.04 -2.48 -1.03
CA PRO A 157 -12.39 -1.62 0.11
C PRO A 157 -12.91 -2.40 1.34
N ALA A 158 -13.46 -3.60 1.13
CA ALA A 158 -13.89 -4.49 2.21
C ALA A 158 -12.76 -5.41 2.73
N MET A 159 -11.49 -5.10 2.47
CA MET A 159 -10.35 -5.85 3.01
C MET A 159 -10.23 -5.63 4.51
N ASN A 160 -10.00 -6.71 5.26
CA ASN A 160 -9.76 -6.67 6.69
C ASN A 160 -8.69 -7.72 7.06
N TYR A 161 -8.26 -7.71 8.31
CA TYR A 161 -7.20 -8.59 8.76
C TYR A 161 -7.59 -10.07 8.73
N ASP A 162 -8.86 -10.41 8.95
CA ASP A 162 -9.32 -11.81 8.89
C ASP A 162 -9.14 -12.41 7.48
N LYS A 163 -9.48 -11.63 6.45
CA LYS A 163 -9.27 -11.99 5.04
C LYS A 163 -7.78 -12.01 4.68
N LEU A 164 -7.02 -11.00 5.09
CA LEU A 164 -5.58 -10.94 4.83
C LEU A 164 -4.85 -12.11 5.49
N SER A 165 -5.12 -12.38 6.76
CA SER A 165 -4.53 -13.47 7.51
C SER A 165 -4.92 -14.83 6.92
N ARG A 166 -6.10 -14.96 6.31
CA ARG A 166 -6.48 -16.18 5.58
C ARG A 166 -5.53 -16.49 4.42
N SER A 167 -5.11 -15.47 3.68
CA SER A 167 -4.11 -15.59 2.61
C SER A 167 -2.71 -15.91 3.17
N ILE A 168 -2.31 -15.31 4.30
CA ILE A 168 -1.06 -15.67 4.97
C ILE A 168 -1.04 -17.16 5.34
N ARG A 169 -2.14 -17.70 5.88
CA ARG A 169 -2.25 -19.12 6.21
C ARG A 169 -2.15 -20.03 4.97
N GLN A 170 -2.57 -19.57 3.80
CA GLN A 170 -2.37 -20.34 2.56
C GLN A 170 -0.90 -20.45 2.17
N TYR A 171 -0.06 -19.49 2.58
CA TYR A 171 1.38 -19.52 2.32
C TYR A 171 2.13 -20.59 3.12
N TYR A 172 1.55 -21.12 4.20
CA TYR A 172 2.17 -22.16 5.02
C TYR A 172 2.44 -23.42 4.19
N LYS A 173 1.43 -23.86 3.43
CA LYS A 173 1.54 -25.02 2.54
C LYS A 173 2.45 -24.77 1.34
N LYS A 174 2.60 -23.50 0.94
CA LYS A 174 3.42 -23.08 -0.19
C LYS A 174 4.88 -22.81 0.17
N GLY A 175 5.25 -22.92 1.45
CA GLY A 175 6.61 -22.63 1.90
C GLY A 175 7.06 -21.19 1.70
N ILE A 176 6.14 -20.22 1.65
CA ILE A 176 6.51 -18.78 1.45
C ILE A 176 6.63 -18.07 2.81
N ILE A 177 5.63 -18.26 3.66
CA ILE A 177 5.61 -17.78 5.05
C ILE A 177 5.28 -18.99 5.93
N ARG A 178 5.86 -19.05 7.12
CA ARG A 178 5.54 -20.04 8.15
C ARG A 178 5.25 -19.37 9.49
N LYS A 179 4.84 -20.18 10.47
CA LYS A 179 4.87 -19.78 11.87
C LYS A 179 6.29 -19.92 12.42
N PRO A 180 6.77 -18.94 13.21
CA PRO A 180 8.04 -19.09 13.92
C PRO A 180 7.95 -20.23 14.94
N ASP A 181 9.10 -20.76 15.36
CA ASP A 181 9.20 -21.86 16.32
C ASP A 181 8.45 -21.55 17.62
N VAL A 182 8.60 -20.31 18.11
CA VAL A 182 7.79 -19.76 19.19
C VAL A 182 6.59 -19.03 18.60
N SER A 183 5.44 -19.69 18.60
CA SER A 183 4.20 -19.10 18.09
C SER A 183 3.80 -17.89 18.92
N GLN A 184 3.70 -16.73 18.25
CA GLN A 184 3.19 -15.50 18.82
C GLN A 184 2.11 -14.87 17.93
N ARG A 185 1.16 -14.17 18.55
CA ARG A 185 0.08 -13.48 17.84
C ARG A 185 0.66 -12.39 16.93
N LEU A 186 0.16 -12.34 15.70
CA LEU A 186 0.61 -11.40 14.64
C LEU A 186 2.08 -11.53 14.22
N VAL A 187 2.77 -12.57 14.67
CA VAL A 187 4.16 -12.86 14.26
C VAL A 187 4.18 -13.97 13.20
N TYR A 188 5.02 -13.74 12.21
CA TYR A 188 5.20 -14.56 11.02
C TYR A 188 6.67 -14.61 10.62
N GLN A 189 7.02 -15.62 9.83
CA GLN A 189 8.39 -15.80 9.36
C GLN A 189 8.39 -16.10 7.86
N PHE A 190 9.15 -15.33 7.07
CA PHE A 190 9.46 -15.72 5.69
C PHE A 190 10.37 -16.94 5.70
N VAL A 191 10.08 -17.92 4.84
CA VAL A 191 10.84 -19.18 4.79
C VAL A 191 12.19 -18.98 4.10
N HIS A 192 12.21 -18.19 3.03
CA HIS A 192 13.43 -17.82 2.32
C HIS A 192 13.92 -16.44 2.76
N PRO A 193 15.24 -16.19 2.69
CA PRO A 193 15.84 -14.90 3.04
C PRO A 193 15.18 -13.75 2.28
N VAL A 194 15.17 -12.58 2.92
CA VAL A 194 14.55 -11.34 2.44
C VAL A 194 15.58 -10.23 2.38
#